data_AF-A0A813Q3I3-F1
#
_entry.id   AF-A0A813Q3I3-F1
#
_cell.length_a   1.000
_cell.length_b   1.000
_cell.length_c   1.000
_cell.angle_alpha   90.00
_cell.angle_beta   90.00
_cell.angle_gamma   90.00
#
_symmetry.space_group_name_H-M   'P 1'
#
loop_
_entity.id
_entity.type
_entity.pdbx_description
1 polymer ?
#
loop_
_entity_poly.entity_id
_entity_poly.type
_entity_poly.pdbx_seq_one_letter_code
_entity_poly.pdbx_strand_id
1 'polypeptide(L)'
;MSRNQPYRLECPEKCLQAQDDALNSTFFILRQTGPTAFVLKEDNEQTFKVFLGDQHQCTCNVFQRDREVCKHLCWLLLKRFRVPRTNPMVWQKGLVEREINELLHGIVQPDNERNKSHHNQNTKNDDENDGDGEVKQRPIGENDVCPICQEEFLIKKLPITYCRHGCGNNVHVKCMKVWLDHQVSTGEKTIKCPLCRETFGTPEQLKQEFR
;
A
#
# COMPACT_ATOMS: atom_id res chain seq x y z
N MET A 1 11.57 2.59 26.17
CA MET A 1 12.22 3.17 24.97
C MET A 1 11.92 4.65 24.94
N SER A 2 12.96 5.49 24.90
CA SER A 2 12.80 6.95 24.81
C SER A 2 12.46 7.33 23.38
N ARG A 3 11.44 8.16 23.15
CA ARG A 3 11.09 8.65 21.81
C ARG A 3 12.16 9.63 21.32
N ASN A 4 12.58 9.54 20.06
CA ASN A 4 13.47 10.55 19.47
C ASN A 4 12.78 11.89 19.16
N GLN A 5 11.45 11.92 19.18
CA GLN A 5 10.65 13.13 18.98
C GLN A 5 9.61 13.25 20.09
N PRO A 6 9.35 14.46 20.60
CA PRO A 6 8.33 14.68 21.63
C PRO A 6 6.96 14.25 21.09
N TYR A 7 6.20 13.55 21.92
CA TYR A 7 4.84 13.13 21.59
C TYR A 7 3.91 14.34 21.50
N ARG A 8 3.08 14.37 20.47
CA ARG A 8 2.13 15.45 20.22
C ARG A 8 0.73 15.03 20.61
N LEU A 9 0.16 15.75 21.56
CA LEU A 9 -1.22 15.56 22.00
C LEU A 9 -2.23 16.09 20.97
N GLU A 10 -1.88 17.17 20.28
CA GLU A 10 -2.75 17.83 19.30
C GLU A 10 -2.16 17.75 17.89
N CYS A 11 -3.05 17.67 16.90
CA CYS A 11 -2.68 17.65 15.50
C CYS A 11 -2.38 19.08 15.02
N PRO A 12 -1.15 19.39 14.53
CA PRO A 12 -0.84 20.71 13.99
C PRO A 12 -1.67 21.01 12.73
N GLU A 13 -2.04 22.28 12.49
CA GLU A 13 -2.83 22.69 11.31
C GLU A 13 -2.21 22.23 9.98
N LYS A 14 -0.89 22.33 9.84
CA LYS A 14 -0.17 21.82 8.66
C LYS A 14 -0.37 20.32 8.45
N CYS A 15 -0.45 19.55 9.53
CA CYS A 15 -0.70 18.12 9.46
C CYS A 15 -2.17 17.83 9.10
N LEU A 16 -3.13 18.59 9.63
CA LEU A 16 -4.54 18.49 9.22
C LEU A 16 -4.70 18.71 7.71
N GLN A 17 -4.09 19.77 7.18
CA GLN A 17 -4.07 20.02 5.73
C GLN A 17 -3.42 18.86 4.97
N ALA A 18 -2.29 18.35 5.44
CA ALA A 18 -1.63 17.20 4.83
C ALA A 18 -2.48 15.91 4.87
N GLN A 19 -3.29 15.71 5.91
CA GLN A 19 -4.26 14.61 5.99
C GLN A 19 -5.37 14.77 4.95
N ASP A 20 -5.89 15.97 4.77
CA ASP A 20 -6.93 16.25 3.78
C ASP A 20 -6.40 16.09 2.35
N ASP A 21 -5.20 16.60 2.07
CA ASP A 21 -4.51 16.40 0.80
C ASP A 21 -4.26 14.92 0.52
N ALA A 22 -3.87 14.15 1.53
CA ALA A 22 -3.65 12.72 1.41
C ALA A 22 -4.94 11.97 1.07
N LEU A 23 -6.05 12.26 1.75
CA LEU A 23 -7.34 11.58 1.51
C LEU A 23 -7.93 11.88 0.13
N ASN A 24 -7.65 13.08 -0.41
CA ASN A 24 -8.13 13.52 -1.72
C ASN A 24 -7.17 13.18 -2.89
N SER A 25 -5.98 12.66 -2.60
CA SER A 25 -4.98 12.31 -3.61
C SER A 25 -4.94 10.79 -3.86
N THR A 26 -4.69 10.40 -5.10
CA THR A 26 -4.36 9.01 -5.45
C THR A 26 -2.84 8.86 -5.51
N PHE A 27 -2.33 7.81 -4.88
CA PHE A 27 -0.94 7.42 -4.99
C PHE A 27 -0.84 5.95 -5.39
N PHE A 28 0.26 5.57 -6.00
CA PHE A 28 0.58 4.19 -6.35
C PHE A 28 1.82 3.74 -5.60
N ILE A 29 1.73 2.62 -4.88
CA ILE A 29 2.89 1.97 -4.28
C ILE A 29 3.66 1.26 -5.40
N LEU A 30 4.83 1.78 -5.74
CA LEU A 30 5.72 1.22 -6.75
C LEU A 30 6.65 0.14 -6.20
N ARG A 31 7.00 0.26 -4.92
CA ARG A 31 7.91 -0.68 -4.24
C ARG A 31 7.72 -0.60 -2.74
N GLN A 32 7.83 -1.74 -2.08
CA GLN A 32 7.91 -1.86 -0.63
C GLN A 32 9.23 -2.54 -0.25
N THR A 33 10.06 -1.86 0.54
CA THR A 33 11.33 -2.37 1.06
C THR A 33 11.20 -2.57 2.57
N GLY A 34 11.15 -3.82 3.02
CA GLY A 34 10.81 -4.14 4.41
C GLY A 34 9.34 -3.80 4.75
N PRO A 35 8.99 -3.72 6.05
CA PRO A 35 7.61 -3.49 6.47
C PRO A 35 7.16 -2.02 6.40
N THR A 36 8.10 -1.06 6.43
CA THR A 36 7.77 0.36 6.65
C THR A 36 8.39 1.34 5.65
N ALA A 37 9.12 0.87 4.64
CA ALA A 37 9.69 1.72 3.58
C ALA A 37 8.98 1.51 2.25
N PHE A 38 8.58 2.61 1.61
CA PHE A 38 7.77 2.60 0.39
C PHE A 38 8.31 3.59 -0.64
N VAL A 39 8.12 3.26 -1.91
CA VAL A 39 8.24 4.20 -3.03
C VAL A 39 6.84 4.47 -3.54
N LEU A 40 6.39 5.72 -3.41
CA LEU A 40 5.08 6.18 -3.87
C LEU A 40 5.23 6.96 -5.17
N LYS A 41 4.25 6.82 -6.07
CA LYS A 41 4.08 7.65 -7.26
C LYS A 41 2.79 8.44 -7.17
N GLU A 42 2.87 9.74 -7.44
CA GLU A 42 1.72 10.63 -7.58
C GLU A 42 1.14 10.59 -9.00
N ASP A 43 -0.09 11.06 -9.16
CA ASP A 43 -0.73 11.25 -10.47
C ASP A 43 0.05 12.20 -11.40
N ASN A 44 0.89 13.08 -10.85
CA ASN A 44 1.78 13.98 -11.61
C ASN A 44 3.11 13.33 -12.02
N GLU A 45 3.19 11.99 -11.95
CA GLU A 45 4.36 11.17 -12.30
C GLU A 45 5.59 11.33 -11.38
N GLN A 46 5.51 12.17 -10.33
CA GLN A 46 6.60 12.30 -9.35
C GLN A 46 6.64 11.09 -8.41
N THR A 47 7.86 10.69 -8.04
CA THR A 47 8.09 9.57 -7.13
C THR A 47 8.76 10.02 -5.84
N PHE A 48 8.34 9.43 -4.73
CA PHE A 48 8.82 9.78 -3.39
C PHE A 48 9.16 8.53 -2.59
N LYS A 49 10.33 8.53 -1.94
CA LYS A 49 10.70 7.51 -0.95
C LYS A 49 10.15 7.96 0.40
N VAL A 50 9.43 7.08 1.06
CA VAL A 50 8.75 7.34 2.33
C VAL A 50 9.09 6.23 3.30
N PHE A 51 9.48 6.58 4.53
CA PHE A 51 9.87 5.65 5.56
C PHE A 51 9.16 5.98 6.88
N LEU A 52 8.48 4.98 7.45
CA LEU A 52 7.91 5.02 8.79
C LEU A 52 8.85 4.34 9.79
N GLY A 53 9.05 4.98 10.93
CA GLY A 53 9.97 4.54 11.98
C GLY A 53 10.05 5.59 13.08
N ASP A 54 11.00 5.43 13.99
CA ASP A 54 11.16 6.31 15.17
C ASP A 54 11.44 7.76 14.79
N GLN A 55 12.00 7.99 13.59
CA GLN A 55 11.86 9.25 12.87
C GLN A 55 11.37 8.96 11.45
N HIS A 56 10.27 9.58 11.06
CA HIS A 56 9.76 9.49 9.70
C HIS A 56 10.71 10.15 8.72
N GLN A 57 10.73 9.67 7.48
CA GLN A 57 11.48 10.29 6.40
C GLN A 57 10.65 10.31 5.12
N CYS A 58 10.74 11.41 4.39
CA CYS A 58 10.16 11.54 3.06
C CYS A 58 11.07 12.37 2.16
N THR A 59 11.19 12.00 0.89
CA THR A 59 11.98 12.76 -0.10
C THR A 59 11.22 13.92 -0.75
N CYS A 60 10.00 14.23 -0.31
CA CYS A 60 9.24 15.35 -0.87
C CYS A 60 9.75 16.70 -0.32
N ASN A 61 9.62 17.74 -1.15
CA ASN A 61 10.13 19.08 -0.81
C ASN A 61 9.48 19.65 0.46
N VAL A 62 8.19 19.37 0.68
CA VAL A 62 7.46 19.81 1.88
C VAL A 62 8.09 19.22 3.14
N PHE A 63 8.35 17.92 3.16
CA PHE A 63 9.00 17.26 4.30
C PHE A 63 10.43 17.74 4.49
N GLN A 64 11.21 17.88 3.40
CA GLN A 64 12.60 18.31 3.48
C GLN A 64 12.74 19.73 4.04
N ARG A 65 11.83 20.64 3.66
CA ARG A 65 11.82 22.03 4.15
C ARG A 65 11.27 22.15 5.56
N ASP A 66 10.08 21.59 5.80
CA ASP A 66 9.32 21.88 7.02
C ASP A 66 9.63 20.87 8.15
N ARG A 67 10.29 19.74 7.81
CA ARG A 67 10.55 18.61 8.72
C ARG A 67 9.29 18.21 9.49
N GLU A 68 8.15 18.23 8.79
CA GLU A 68 6.80 18.01 9.32
C GLU A 68 6.12 16.86 8.58
N VAL A 69 5.13 16.22 9.22
CA VAL A 69 4.36 15.12 8.60
C VAL A 69 3.69 15.61 7.31
N CYS A 70 4.14 15.09 6.18
CA CYS A 70 3.65 15.47 4.85
C CYS A 70 2.50 14.57 4.38
N LYS A 71 1.84 14.96 3.27
CA LYS A 71 0.74 14.19 2.69
C LYS A 71 1.10 12.73 2.36
N HIS A 72 2.35 12.45 2.02
CA HIS A 72 2.81 11.07 1.73
C HIS A 72 2.82 10.18 2.97
N LEU A 73 3.27 10.73 4.10
CA LEU A 73 3.25 10.04 5.39
C LEU A 73 1.81 9.84 5.85
N CYS A 74 0.98 10.90 5.78
CA CYS A 74 -0.45 10.81 6.06
C CYS A 74 -1.14 9.75 5.20
N TRP A 75 -0.85 9.70 3.90
CA TRP A 75 -1.46 8.72 2.99
C TRP A 75 -1.13 7.29 3.39
N LEU A 76 0.12 6.97 3.73
CA LEU A 76 0.47 5.63 4.22
C LEU A 76 -0.30 5.30 5.49
N LEU A 77 -0.29 6.19 6.49
CA LEU A 77 -0.94 5.94 7.77
C LEU A 77 -2.47 5.78 7.60
N LEU A 78 -3.12 6.66 6.82
CA LEU A 78 -4.57 6.68 6.64
C LEU A 78 -5.09 5.62 5.66
N LYS A 79 -4.46 5.47 4.49
CA LYS A 79 -4.99 4.61 3.40
C LYS A 79 -4.36 3.21 3.40
N ARG A 80 -3.04 3.09 3.61
CA ARG A 80 -2.33 1.80 3.57
C ARG A 80 -2.39 1.04 4.90
N PHE A 81 -2.29 1.74 6.02
CA PHE A 81 -2.34 1.14 7.35
C PHE A 81 -3.69 1.32 8.05
N ARG A 82 -4.61 2.07 7.44
CA ARG A 82 -5.99 2.26 7.92
C ARG A 82 -6.07 2.80 9.35
N VAL A 83 -5.10 3.64 9.71
CA VAL A 83 -5.11 4.35 10.99
C VAL A 83 -6.18 5.44 10.94
N PRO A 84 -7.11 5.52 11.92
CA PRO A 84 -8.11 6.58 11.96
C PRO A 84 -7.47 7.97 11.99
N ARG A 85 -8.06 8.94 11.27
CA ARG A 85 -7.59 10.33 11.22
C ARG A 85 -7.46 10.98 12.61
N THR A 86 -8.28 10.53 13.56
CA THR A 86 -8.30 10.99 14.95
C THR A 86 -7.25 10.33 15.84
N ASN A 87 -6.51 9.34 15.34
CA ASN A 87 -5.48 8.66 16.12
C ASN A 87 -4.16 9.46 16.09
N PRO A 88 -3.54 9.75 17.26
CA PRO A 88 -2.31 10.53 17.31
C PRO A 88 -1.15 10.05 16.48
N MET A 89 -1.08 8.75 16.18
CA MET A 89 -0.03 8.18 15.31
C MET A 89 0.05 8.88 13.95
N VAL A 90 -1.06 9.41 13.42
CA VAL A 90 -1.11 10.07 12.11
C VAL A 90 -0.32 11.37 12.08
N TRP A 91 -0.17 12.07 13.21
CA TRP A 91 0.50 13.38 13.28
C TRP A 91 1.79 13.37 14.11
N GLN A 92 2.25 12.19 14.54
CA GLN A 92 3.58 12.06 15.14
C GLN A 92 4.67 12.19 14.07
N LYS A 93 5.78 12.83 14.44
CA LYS A 93 6.99 12.91 13.59
C LYS A 93 7.76 11.59 13.48
N GLY A 94 7.36 10.60 14.27
CA GLY A 94 8.03 9.33 14.41
C GLY A 94 7.24 8.40 15.33
N LEU A 95 7.33 7.11 15.07
CA LEU A 95 6.65 6.05 15.79
C LEU A 95 7.69 5.10 16.38
N VAL A 96 7.63 4.88 17.69
CA VAL A 96 8.54 3.94 18.35
C VAL A 96 8.23 2.51 17.90
N GLU A 97 9.15 1.57 18.15
CA GLU A 97 9.02 0.17 17.71
C GLU A 97 7.67 -0.46 18.10
N ARG A 98 7.20 -0.24 19.33
CA ARG A 98 5.87 -0.71 19.76
C ARG A 98 4.74 -0.18 18.87
N GLU A 99 4.75 1.11 18.53
CA GLU A 99 3.73 1.74 17.70
C GLU A 99 3.82 1.25 16.24
N ILE A 100 5.04 1.03 15.73
CA ILE A 100 5.26 0.40 14.43
C ILE A 100 4.70 -1.02 14.41
N ASN A 101 4.93 -1.82 15.45
CA ASN A 101 4.38 -3.17 15.52
C ASN A 101 2.84 -3.14 15.60
N GLU A 102 2.25 -2.21 16.36
CA GLU A 102 0.80 -2.01 16.40
C GLU A 102 0.21 -1.64 15.02
N LEU A 103 0.92 -0.80 14.27
CA LEU A 103 0.58 -0.44 12.90
C LEU A 103 0.63 -1.65 11.96
N LEU A 104 1.71 -2.46 12.03
CA LEU A 104 1.90 -3.63 11.17
C LEU A 104 0.92 -4.76 11.47
N HIS A 105 0.52 -4.93 12.72
CA HIS A 105 -0.48 -5.92 13.13
C HIS A 105 -1.93 -5.43 12.95
N GLY A 106 -2.15 -4.20 12.49
CA GLY A 106 -3.49 -3.64 12.32
C GLY A 106 -4.23 -3.35 13.64
N ILE A 107 -3.51 -3.33 14.77
CA ILE A 107 -4.05 -3.08 16.12
C ILE A 107 -4.61 -1.66 16.27
N VAL A 108 -4.37 -0.78 15.30
CA VAL A 108 -4.86 0.60 15.32
C VAL A 108 -6.01 0.85 14.35
N GLN A 109 -6.38 -0.14 13.54
CA GLN A 109 -7.51 -0.05 12.60
C GLN A 109 -8.85 -0.04 13.37
N PRO A 110 -9.96 0.44 12.79
CA PRO A 110 -11.28 0.30 13.41
C PRO A 110 -11.66 -1.18 13.58
N ASP A 111 -12.41 -1.53 14.63
CA ASP A 111 -12.83 -2.93 14.90
C ASP A 111 -13.54 -3.60 13.72
N ASN A 112 -14.35 -2.83 12.97
CA ASN A 112 -15.02 -3.31 11.76
C ASN A 112 -14.05 -3.77 10.65
N GLU A 113 -12.82 -3.27 10.64
CA GLU A 113 -11.77 -3.69 9.70
C GLU A 113 -10.84 -4.77 10.28
N ARG A 114 -10.60 -4.79 11.61
CA ARG A 114 -9.75 -5.79 12.30
C ARG A 114 -10.27 -7.22 12.19
N ASN A 115 -11.58 -7.40 12.35
CA ASN A 115 -12.19 -8.74 12.36
C ASN A 115 -12.18 -9.45 10.99
N LYS A 116 -11.77 -8.76 9.92
CA LYS A 116 -11.77 -9.28 8.54
C LYS A 116 -10.37 -9.59 8.01
N SER A 117 -9.31 -9.14 8.69
CA SER A 117 -7.91 -9.39 8.30
C SER A 117 -7.45 -10.84 8.56
N HIS A 118 -8.25 -11.66 9.25
CA HIS A 118 -7.98 -13.09 9.46
C HIS A 118 -8.21 -13.97 8.22
N HIS A 119 -8.58 -13.41 7.06
CA HIS A 119 -8.52 -14.11 5.77
C HIS A 119 -7.11 -14.18 5.16
N ASN A 120 -6.09 -14.25 6.03
CA ASN A 120 -4.75 -14.70 5.71
C ASN A 120 -4.52 -16.12 6.23
N GLN A 121 -5.50 -17.00 6.08
CA GLN A 121 -5.22 -18.43 6.07
C GLN A 121 -5.01 -18.82 4.62
N ASN A 122 -3.74 -18.94 4.26
CA ASN A 122 -3.15 -20.12 3.64
C ASN A 122 -4.16 -21.25 3.31
N THR A 123 -5.12 -21.01 2.42
CA THR A 123 -5.83 -22.09 1.74
C THR A 123 -4.84 -22.60 0.71
N LYS A 124 -3.92 -23.45 1.18
CA LYS A 124 -3.47 -24.56 0.36
C LYS A 124 -4.75 -25.33 0.03
N ASN A 125 -5.36 -25.00 -1.10
CA ASN A 125 -6.30 -25.90 -1.71
C ASN A 125 -5.43 -27.05 -2.25
N ASP A 126 -5.25 -28.06 -1.41
CA ASP A 126 -4.96 -29.41 -1.87
C ASP A 126 -6.21 -29.88 -2.62
N ASP A 127 -6.39 -29.39 -3.84
CA ASP A 127 -7.28 -30.01 -4.82
C ASP A 127 -6.39 -30.46 -5.98
N GLU A 128 -6.18 -31.77 -6.01
CA GLU A 128 -5.50 -32.50 -7.06
C GLU A 128 -6.19 -32.25 -8.42
N ASN A 129 -5.40 -31.69 -9.35
CA ASN A 129 -5.39 -31.92 -10.80
C ASN A 129 -6.66 -31.59 -11.63
N ASP A 130 -6.55 -30.64 -12.58
CA ASP A 130 -6.50 -30.92 -14.04
C ASP A 130 -6.45 -29.61 -14.85
N GLY A 131 -5.49 -29.48 -15.76
CA GLY A 131 -5.47 -28.48 -16.86
C GLY A 131 -4.99 -27.05 -16.54
N ASP A 132 -3.72 -26.79 -16.87
CA ASP A 132 -2.99 -25.50 -16.86
C ASP A 132 -2.61 -24.96 -15.46
N GLY A 133 -1.33 -24.69 -15.24
CA GLY A 133 -0.73 -24.42 -13.92
C GLY A 133 -1.11 -23.09 -13.25
N GLU A 134 -2.28 -22.53 -13.55
CA GLU A 134 -2.77 -21.25 -13.06
C GLU A 134 -3.69 -21.40 -11.83
N VAL A 135 -3.42 -20.58 -10.81
CA VAL A 135 -4.24 -20.40 -9.60
C VAL A 135 -5.50 -19.60 -9.94
N LYS A 136 -6.65 -20.06 -9.42
CA LYS A 136 -7.96 -19.40 -9.60
C LYS A 136 -7.98 -17.99 -8.99
N GLN A 137 -8.69 -17.08 -9.65
CA GLN A 137 -8.96 -15.74 -9.13
C GLN A 137 -9.76 -15.82 -7.81
N ARG A 138 -9.32 -15.08 -6.79
CA ARG A 138 -10.06 -14.95 -5.53
C ARG A 138 -11.29 -14.05 -5.70
N PRO A 139 -12.42 -14.38 -5.04
CA PRO A 139 -13.57 -13.47 -5.00
C PRO A 139 -13.19 -12.16 -4.32
N ILE A 140 -13.81 -11.05 -4.76
CA ILE A 140 -13.60 -9.73 -4.18
C ILE A 140 -14.59 -9.52 -3.04
N GLY A 141 -14.08 -9.39 -1.83
CA GLY A 141 -14.86 -9.01 -0.65
C GLY A 141 -15.21 -7.51 -0.60
N GLU A 142 -16.14 -7.14 0.27
CA GLU A 142 -16.63 -5.76 0.41
C GLU A 142 -15.52 -4.74 0.70
N ASN A 143 -14.53 -5.15 1.51
CA ASN A 143 -13.45 -4.29 1.99
C ASN A 143 -12.13 -4.57 1.26
N ASP A 144 -12.14 -5.37 0.20
CA ASP A 144 -10.93 -5.70 -0.54
C ASP A 144 -10.43 -4.48 -1.32
N VAL A 145 -9.13 -4.24 -1.18
CA VAL A 145 -8.46 -3.06 -1.76
C VAL A 145 -7.35 -3.46 -2.70
N CYS A 146 -7.15 -2.63 -3.72
CA CYS A 146 -6.04 -2.82 -4.63
C CYS A 146 -4.71 -2.59 -3.91
N PRO A 147 -3.75 -3.54 -3.96
CA PRO A 147 -2.50 -3.45 -3.19
C PRO A 147 -1.59 -2.28 -3.60
N ILE A 148 -1.81 -1.72 -4.78
CA ILE A 148 -0.99 -0.62 -5.32
C ILE A 148 -1.58 0.75 -4.94
N CYS A 149 -2.86 1.00 -5.26
CA CYS A 149 -3.49 2.31 -5.00
C CYS A 149 -4.27 2.39 -3.69
N GLN A 150 -4.45 1.27 -2.98
CA GLN A 150 -5.18 1.18 -1.71
C GLN A 150 -6.66 1.60 -1.77
N GLU A 151 -7.22 1.69 -2.98
CA GLU A 151 -8.64 1.96 -3.22
C GLU A 151 -9.45 0.66 -3.24
N GLU A 152 -10.68 0.71 -2.72
CA GLU A 152 -11.61 -0.42 -2.65
C GLU A 152 -12.14 -0.79 -4.05
N PHE A 153 -12.08 -2.09 -4.37
CA PHE A 153 -12.46 -2.59 -5.69
C PHE A 153 -13.93 -2.34 -6.00
N LEU A 154 -14.83 -2.63 -5.05
CA LEU A 154 -16.27 -2.53 -5.27
C LEU A 154 -16.76 -1.08 -5.32
N ILE A 155 -16.02 -0.14 -4.74
CA ILE A 155 -16.33 1.29 -4.80
C ILE A 155 -15.86 1.88 -6.14
N LYS A 156 -14.59 1.66 -6.51
CA LYS A 156 -14.02 2.26 -7.73
C LYS A 156 -14.49 1.59 -9.01
N LYS A 157 -14.81 0.29 -8.98
CA LYS A 157 -15.30 -0.51 -10.13
C LYS A 157 -14.46 -0.35 -11.40
N LEU A 158 -13.15 -0.18 -11.25
CA LEU A 158 -12.22 -0.16 -12.39
C LEU A 158 -11.97 -1.60 -12.87
N PRO A 159 -11.50 -1.80 -14.12
CA PRO A 159 -11.09 -3.12 -14.60
C PRO A 159 -10.03 -3.76 -13.69
N ILE A 160 -10.16 -5.06 -13.48
CA ILE A 160 -9.36 -5.85 -12.53
C ILE A 160 -8.66 -6.99 -13.28
N THR A 161 -7.42 -7.24 -12.92
CA THR A 161 -6.63 -8.43 -13.25
C THR A 161 -6.21 -9.13 -11.95
N TYR A 162 -5.64 -10.33 -12.01
CA TYR A 162 -5.28 -11.09 -10.82
C TYR A 162 -4.01 -11.92 -11.00
N CYS A 163 -3.43 -12.31 -9.87
CA CYS A 163 -2.20 -13.11 -9.85
C CYS A 163 -2.49 -14.60 -10.14
N ARG A 164 -2.18 -15.03 -11.37
CA ARG A 164 -2.40 -16.40 -11.85
C ARG A 164 -1.38 -17.43 -11.39
N HIS A 165 -0.19 -17.04 -10.93
CA HIS A 165 0.87 -18.00 -10.57
C HIS A 165 1.22 -17.99 -9.08
N GLY A 166 0.37 -17.43 -8.24
CA GLY A 166 0.69 -17.28 -6.82
C GLY A 166 -0.56 -17.13 -5.96
N CYS A 167 -0.86 -15.89 -5.56
CA CYS A 167 -1.85 -15.66 -4.51
C CYS A 167 -3.32 -15.52 -4.97
N GLY A 168 -3.61 -15.50 -6.28
CA GLY A 168 -4.97 -15.31 -6.79
C GLY A 168 -5.61 -13.94 -6.50
N ASN A 169 -4.87 -13.02 -5.84
CA ASN A 169 -5.40 -11.71 -5.44
C ASN A 169 -5.56 -10.77 -6.63
N ASN A 170 -6.55 -9.87 -6.46
CA ASN A 170 -6.97 -8.89 -7.43
C ASN A 170 -6.07 -7.64 -7.43
N VAL A 171 -5.92 -7.01 -8.59
CA VAL A 171 -5.20 -5.75 -8.81
C VAL A 171 -5.90 -4.97 -9.93
N HIS A 172 -6.08 -3.66 -9.79
CA HIS A 172 -6.61 -2.87 -10.90
C HIS A 172 -5.67 -2.92 -12.12
N VAL A 173 -6.21 -3.06 -13.31
CA VAL A 173 -5.45 -3.11 -14.58
C VAL A 173 -4.55 -1.87 -14.73
N LYS A 174 -5.09 -0.66 -14.49
CA LYS A 174 -4.31 0.60 -14.50
C LYS A 174 -3.15 0.56 -13.49
N CYS A 175 -3.38 0.01 -12.30
CA CYS A 175 -2.35 -0.07 -11.28
C CYS A 175 -1.26 -1.06 -11.66
N MET A 176 -1.63 -2.21 -12.23
CA MET A 176 -0.68 -3.20 -12.71
C MET A 176 0.19 -2.66 -13.85
N LYS A 177 -0.36 -1.79 -14.70
CA LYS A 177 0.42 -1.05 -15.70
C LYS A 177 1.47 -0.13 -15.07
N VAL A 178 1.07 0.67 -14.06
CA VAL A 178 2.01 1.54 -13.33
C VAL A 178 3.13 0.72 -12.66
N TRP A 179 2.79 -0.44 -12.11
CA TRP A 179 3.75 -1.38 -11.53
C TRP A 179 4.71 -1.95 -12.58
N LEU A 180 4.18 -2.42 -13.71
CA LEU A 180 4.95 -2.90 -14.86
C LEU A 180 5.97 -1.85 -15.32
N ASP A 181 5.51 -0.64 -15.60
CA ASP A 181 6.35 0.45 -16.12
C ASP A 181 7.51 0.75 -15.15
N HIS A 182 7.25 0.71 -13.84
CA HIS A 182 8.31 0.86 -12.85
C HIS A 182 9.31 -0.32 -12.87
N GLN A 183 8.84 -1.57 -12.88
CA GLN A 183 9.72 -2.74 -12.86
C GLN A 183 10.63 -2.80 -14.10
N VAL A 184 10.06 -2.50 -15.27
CA VAL A 184 10.83 -2.42 -16.52
C VAL A 184 11.89 -1.31 -16.45
N SER A 185 11.54 -0.14 -15.89
CA SER A 185 12.53 0.95 -15.72
C SER A 185 13.69 0.59 -14.79
N THR A 186 13.50 -0.39 -13.90
CA THR A 186 14.53 -0.92 -13.01
C THR A 186 15.30 -2.13 -13.57
N GLY A 187 14.98 -2.57 -14.79
CA GLY A 187 15.67 -3.67 -15.48
C GLY A 187 15.17 -5.08 -15.13
N GLU A 188 14.00 -5.22 -14.50
CA GLU A 188 13.41 -6.55 -14.24
C GLU A 188 12.83 -7.17 -15.52
N LYS A 189 13.13 -8.45 -15.75
CA LYS A 189 12.70 -9.20 -16.95
C LYS A 189 11.34 -9.89 -16.78
N THR A 190 10.98 -10.22 -15.54
CA THR A 190 9.71 -10.85 -15.17
C THR A 190 8.96 -9.94 -14.22
N ILE A 191 7.65 -9.87 -14.40
CA ILE A 191 6.82 -8.97 -13.61
C ILE A 191 6.38 -9.69 -12.37
N LYS A 192 6.68 -9.12 -11.21
CA LYS A 192 6.38 -9.75 -9.92
C LYS A 192 5.04 -9.26 -9.40
N CYS A 193 4.31 -10.14 -8.73
CA CYS A 193 3.10 -9.80 -8.02
C CYS A 193 3.43 -8.81 -6.89
N PRO A 194 2.71 -7.68 -6.75
CA PRO A 194 2.96 -6.71 -5.68
C PRO A 194 2.70 -7.27 -4.26
N LEU A 195 1.96 -8.38 -4.16
CA LEU A 195 1.61 -9.02 -2.88
C LEU A 195 2.52 -10.20 -2.55
N CYS A 196 2.54 -11.23 -3.39
CA CYS A 196 3.26 -12.49 -3.11
C CYS A 196 4.65 -12.57 -3.76
N ARG A 197 5.00 -11.61 -4.63
CA ARG A 197 6.28 -11.56 -5.37
C ARG A 197 6.56 -12.68 -6.37
N GLU A 198 5.65 -13.65 -6.51
CA GLU A 198 5.66 -14.62 -7.61
C GLU A 198 5.47 -13.95 -8.97
N THR A 199 5.79 -14.65 -10.05
CA THR A 199 5.62 -14.14 -11.41
C THR A 199 4.15 -13.84 -11.69
N PHE A 200 3.83 -12.58 -11.97
CA PHE A 200 2.50 -12.15 -12.35
C PHE A 200 2.23 -12.45 -13.84
N GLY A 201 3.27 -12.38 -14.67
CA GLY A 201 3.22 -12.67 -16.11
C GLY A 201 4.38 -12.00 -16.85
N THR A 202 4.43 -12.16 -18.17
CA THR A 202 5.36 -11.41 -19.01
C THR A 202 4.80 -10.02 -19.35
N PRO A 203 5.67 -9.03 -19.65
CA PRO A 203 5.21 -7.72 -20.12
C PRO A 203 4.28 -7.78 -21.34
N GLU A 204 4.47 -8.76 -22.22
CA GLU A 204 3.68 -8.95 -23.45
C GLU A 204 2.25 -9.41 -23.15
N GLN A 205 2.11 -10.39 -22.25
CA GLN A 205 0.80 -10.88 -21.79
C GLN A 205 0.01 -9.75 -21.12
N LEU A 206 0.66 -8.99 -20.22
CA LEU A 206 -0.02 -7.90 -19.50
C LEU A 206 -0.41 -6.73 -20.40
N LYS A 207 0.39 -6.42 -21.43
CA LYS A 207 0.04 -5.39 -22.42
C LYS A 207 -1.24 -5.71 -23.19
N GLN A 208 -1.62 -6.98 -23.34
CA GLN A 208 -2.87 -7.36 -23.98
C GLN A 208 -4.08 -7.06 -23.10
N GLU A 209 -3.95 -7.22 -21.78
CA GLU A 209 -5.00 -6.86 -20.79
C GLU A 209 -5.18 -5.34 -20.64
N PHE A 210 -4.23 -4.54 -21.12
CA PHE A 210 -4.24 -3.07 -21.00
C PHE A 210 -4.89 -2.37 -22.19
N ARG A 211 -5.40 -3.13 -23.17
CA ARG A 211 -6.16 -2.63 -24.33
C ARG A 211 -7.62 -2.47 -23.98
#